data_AF-A0AAE5P3M1-F1
#
_entry.id   AF-A0AAE5P3M1-F1
#
_cell.length_a   1.000
_cell.length_b   1.000
_cell.length_c   1.000
_cell.angle_alpha   90.00
_cell.angle_beta   90.00
_cell.angle_gamma   90.00
#
_symmetry.space_group_name_H-M   'P 1'
#
loop_
_entity.id
_entity.type
_entity.pdbx_description
1 polymer ?
#
loop_
_entity_poly.entity_id
_entity_poly.type
_entity_poly.pdbx_seq_one_letter_code
_entity_poly.pdbx_strand_id
1 'polypeptide(L)'
;KANLRVRISGRQADAINAKVAGVIGAEEIDAAARGRMKIKIDEVKEFQVFFLDEGACKEILSPYKTLVKDREAELEVVSQSIFGLLEKEEQR
;
A
#
# COMPACT_ATOMS: atom_id res chain seq x y z
N LYS A 1 16.62 4.00 8.70
CA LYS A 1 16.83 2.67 8.06
C LYS A 1 17.39 1.58 9.01
N ALA A 2 17.57 1.83 10.31
CA ALA A 2 18.40 0.97 11.18
C ALA A 2 17.75 -0.35 11.68
N ASN A 3 16.42 -0.47 11.68
CA ASN A 3 15.75 -1.63 12.31
C ASN A 3 15.04 -2.58 11.33
N LEU A 4 14.93 -2.22 10.05
CA LEU A 4 14.40 -3.09 8.99
C LEU A 4 15.52 -3.98 8.46
N ARG A 5 15.62 -5.19 9.01
CA ARG A 5 16.65 -6.19 8.67
C ARG A 5 16.34 -6.97 7.40
N VAL A 6 15.06 -7.23 7.13
CA VAL A 6 14.62 -7.97 5.93
C VAL A 6 14.03 -7.01 4.90
N ARG A 7 14.41 -7.18 3.64
CA ARG A 7 13.83 -6.44 2.50
C ARG A 7 13.48 -7.38 1.37
N ILE A 8 12.28 -7.24 0.82
CA ILE A 8 11.83 -7.98 -0.36
C ILE A 8 11.55 -6.95 -1.45
N SER A 9 12.05 -7.18 -2.65
CA SER A 9 11.81 -6.30 -3.80
C SER A 9 11.51 -7.12 -5.05
N GLY A 10 10.50 -6.70 -5.79
CA GLY A 10 10.27 -7.15 -7.16
C GLY A 10 11.17 -6.40 -8.14
N ARG A 11 10.92 -6.60 -9.44
CA ARG A 11 11.67 -5.93 -10.49
C ARG A 11 11.69 -4.41 -10.29
N GLN A 12 12.88 -3.83 -10.30
CA GLN A 12 13.08 -2.38 -10.30
C GLN A 12 13.43 -1.89 -11.70
N ALA A 13 13.13 -0.62 -12.02
CA ALA A 13 13.46 -0.06 -13.33
C ALA A 13 14.98 0.09 -13.53
N ASP A 14 15.70 0.50 -12.48
CA ASP A 14 17.11 0.88 -12.55
C ASP A 14 17.87 0.44 -11.29
N ALA A 15 19.19 0.30 -11.44
CA ALA A 15 20.11 -0.01 -10.34
C ALA A 15 20.06 1.03 -9.20
N ILE A 16 19.74 2.30 -9.51
CA ILE A 16 19.58 3.35 -8.49
C ILE A 16 18.38 3.02 -7.58
N ASN A 17 17.26 2.63 -8.17
CA ASN A 17 16.05 2.27 -7.42
C ASN A 17 16.28 1.01 -6.58
N ALA A 18 16.96 0.00 -7.15
CA ALA A 18 17.38 -1.20 -6.44
C ALA A 18 18.29 -0.88 -5.23
N LYS A 19 19.25 0.04 -5.40
CA LYS A 19 20.13 0.52 -4.32
C LYS A 19 19.35 1.27 -3.23
N VAL A 20 18.39 2.13 -3.61
CA VAL A 20 17.52 2.84 -2.66
C VAL A 20 16.64 1.87 -1.88
N ALA A 21 16.06 0.88 -2.55
CA ALA A 21 15.31 -0.21 -1.94
C ALA A 21 16.20 -1.12 -1.06
N GLY A 22 17.52 -1.06 -1.24
CA GLY A 22 18.50 -1.80 -0.46
C GLY A 22 18.60 -3.27 -0.85
N VAL A 23 18.12 -3.63 -2.04
CA VAL A 23 18.17 -4.96 -2.66
C VAL A 23 18.81 -4.79 -4.03
N ILE A 24 20.14 -4.79 -4.06
CA ILE A 24 20.93 -4.60 -5.30
C ILE A 24 20.70 -5.81 -6.23
N GLY A 25 20.59 -5.57 -7.53
CA GLY A 25 20.30 -6.59 -8.54
C GLY A 25 18.81 -6.82 -8.77
N ALA A 26 17.91 -6.09 -8.10
CA ALA A 26 16.47 -6.19 -8.34
C ALA A 26 16.07 -5.69 -9.75
N GLU A 27 16.92 -4.89 -10.39
CA GLU A 27 16.81 -4.44 -11.78
C GLU A 27 17.07 -5.55 -12.81
N GLU A 28 17.80 -6.59 -12.42
CA GLU A 28 18.16 -7.73 -13.29
C GLU A 28 17.04 -8.75 -13.39
N ILE A 29 15.98 -8.60 -12.59
CA ILE A 29 14.82 -9.49 -12.64
C ILE A 29 14.15 -9.33 -14.01
N ASP A 30 13.96 -10.45 -14.71
CA ASP A 30 13.30 -10.49 -15.99
C ASP A 30 11.87 -9.94 -15.89
N ALA A 31 11.49 -9.07 -16.84
CA ALA A 31 10.16 -8.49 -16.93
C ALA A 31 9.06 -9.55 -17.17
N ALA A 32 9.40 -10.67 -17.82
CA ALA A 32 8.46 -11.76 -18.06
C ALA A 32 8.26 -12.66 -16.83
N ALA A 33 9.20 -12.64 -15.87
CA ALA A 33 9.17 -13.49 -14.69
C ALA A 33 8.24 -12.94 -13.59
N ARG A 34 6.92 -13.01 -13.82
CA ARG A 34 5.91 -12.57 -12.85
C ARG A 34 6.07 -13.30 -11.52
N GLY A 35 6.11 -12.54 -10.42
CA GLY A 35 6.30 -13.07 -9.07
C GLY A 35 7.74 -13.49 -8.74
N ARG A 36 8.72 -13.27 -9.63
CA ARG A 36 10.13 -13.37 -9.27
C ARG A 36 10.53 -12.17 -8.42
N MET A 37 11.12 -12.43 -7.26
CA MET A 37 11.54 -11.38 -6.32
C MET A 37 12.92 -11.69 -5.74
N LYS A 38 13.61 -10.63 -5.26
CA LYS A 38 14.83 -10.75 -4.46
C LYS A 38 14.53 -10.43 -3.01
N ILE A 39 15.01 -11.27 -2.09
CA ILE A 39 14.95 -11.06 -0.65
C ILE A 39 16.37 -10.85 -0.10
N LYS A 40 16.54 -9.83 0.74
CA LYS A 40 17.75 -9.55 1.50
C LYS A 40 17.47 -9.75 2.98
N ILE A 41 18.05 -10.79 3.56
CA ILE A 41 18.11 -11.01 5.01
C ILE A 41 19.55 -10.75 5.44
N ASP A 42 20.43 -11.72 5.20
CA ASP A 42 21.89 -11.55 5.30
C ASP A 42 22.50 -11.36 3.90
N GLU A 43 22.11 -12.25 2.98
CA GLU A 43 22.47 -12.21 1.56
C GLU A 43 21.23 -11.96 0.70
N VAL A 44 21.47 -11.54 -0.55
CA VAL A 44 20.41 -11.39 -1.54
C VAL A 44 20.14 -12.74 -2.21
N LYS A 45 18.92 -13.24 -2.10
CA LYS A 45 18.47 -14.47 -2.75
C LYS A 45 17.28 -14.20 -3.65
N GLU A 46 17.23 -14.90 -4.79
CA GLU A 46 16.05 -14.90 -5.66
C GLU A 46 15.08 -15.99 -5.24
N PHE A 47 13.79 -15.69 -5.27
CA PHE A 47 12.74 -16.65 -4.99
C PHE A 47 11.48 -16.30 -5.78
N GLN A 48 10.57 -17.27 -5.87
CA GLN A 48 9.25 -17.09 -6.46
C GLN A 48 8.25 -16.84 -5.33
N VAL A 49 7.50 -15.74 -5.38
CA VAL A 49 6.39 -15.52 -4.43
C VAL A 49 5.18 -16.38 -4.77
N PHE A 50 4.41 -16.72 -3.74
CA PHE A 50 3.12 -17.37 -3.88
C PHE A 50 2.15 -16.46 -4.62
N PHE A 51 1.48 -17.02 -5.61
CA PHE A 51 0.36 -16.37 -6.26
C PHE A 51 -0.89 -16.58 -5.42
N LEU A 52 -1.50 -15.49 -4.97
CA LEU A 52 -2.79 -15.51 -4.29
C LEU A 52 -3.81 -14.83 -5.18
N ASP A 53 -4.81 -15.60 -5.61
CA ASP A 53 -5.94 -15.09 -6.37
C ASP A 53 -6.83 -14.19 -5.50
N GLU A 54 -7.47 -13.20 -6.12
CA GLU A 54 -8.33 -12.25 -5.41
C GLU A 54 -9.58 -12.92 -4.84
N GLY A 55 -10.18 -13.87 -5.55
CA GLY A 55 -11.33 -14.65 -5.09
C GLY A 55 -10.96 -15.48 -3.86
N ALA A 56 -9.87 -16.24 -3.96
CA ALA A 56 -9.33 -17.00 -2.84
C ALA A 56 -9.00 -16.11 -1.62
N CYS A 57 -8.46 -14.90 -1.86
CA CYS A 57 -8.18 -13.93 -0.81
C CYS A 57 -9.46 -13.49 -0.08
N LYS A 58 -10.55 -13.23 -0.82
CA LYS A 58 -11.85 -12.85 -0.23
C LYS A 58 -12.44 -13.94 0.65
N GLU A 59 -12.30 -15.20 0.24
CA GLU A 59 -12.75 -16.36 1.02
C GLU A 59 -11.96 -16.50 2.31
N ILE A 60 -10.63 -16.40 2.25
CA ILE A 60 -9.75 -16.44 3.43
C ILE A 60 -10.06 -15.30 4.41
N LEU A 61 -10.36 -14.10 3.89
CA LEU A 61 -10.70 -12.93 4.70
C LEU A 61 -12.12 -12.96 5.25
N SER A 62 -13.02 -13.77 4.68
CA SER A 62 -14.44 -13.78 5.04
C SER A 62 -14.73 -13.96 6.54
N PRO A 63 -14.03 -14.81 7.31
CA PRO A 63 -14.32 -15.02 8.73
C PRO A 63 -13.88 -13.84 9.61
N TYR A 64 -13.00 -12.98 9.10
CA TYR A 64 -12.44 -11.83 9.84
C TYR A 64 -13.23 -10.54 9.63
N LYS A 65 -14.20 -10.53 8.70
CA LYS A 65 -15.03 -9.35 8.46
C LYS A 65 -16.11 -9.25 9.54
N THR A 66 -16.16 -8.11 10.23
CA THR A 66 -17.22 -7.82 11.19
C THR A 66 -18.57 -7.79 10.46
N LEU A 67 -19.49 -8.70 10.83
CA LEU A 67 -20.87 -8.70 10.32
C LEU A 67 -21.71 -7.56 10.91
N VAL A 68 -21.21 -6.93 11.96
CA VAL A 68 -21.85 -5.80 12.63
C VAL A 68 -21.42 -4.54 11.88
N LYS A 69 -22.33 -3.97 11.09
CA LYS A 69 -22.23 -2.56 10.74
C LYS A 69 -22.23 -1.82 12.07
N ASP A 70 -21.11 -1.18 12.43
CA ASP A 70 -21.17 -0.12 13.43
C ASP A 70 -22.33 0.79 13.00
N ARG A 71 -23.26 1.06 13.93
CA ARG A 71 -24.27 2.09 13.70
C ARG A 71 -23.48 3.31 13.24
N GLU A 72 -23.76 3.81 12.04
CA GLU A 72 -23.20 5.09 11.60
C GLU A 72 -23.35 6.03 12.78
N ALA A 73 -22.22 6.46 13.35
CA ALA A 73 -22.27 7.54 14.29
C ALA A 73 -22.85 8.69 13.46
N GLU A 74 -24.10 9.03 13.71
CA GLU A 74 -24.69 10.28 13.26
C GLU A 74 -23.81 11.37 13.87
N LEU A 75 -22.73 11.71 13.16
CA LEU A 75 -21.96 12.88 13.44
C LEU A 75 -22.91 14.02 13.08
N GLU A 76 -23.55 14.59 14.10
CA GLU A 76 -24.23 15.86 13.98
C GLU A 76 -23.20 16.86 13.45
N VAL A 77 -23.23 17.09 12.14
CA VAL A 77 -22.44 18.13 11.50
C VAL A 77 -23.08 19.44 11.94
N VAL A 78 -22.67 19.94 13.10
CA VAL A 78 -22.98 21.30 13.51
C VAL A 78 -22.33 22.21 12.49
N SER A 79 -23.14 22.82 11.62
CA SER A 79 -22.69 23.85 10.70
C SER A 79 -22.18 25.03 11.52
N GLN A 80 -20.90 25.07 11.82
CA GLN A 80 -20.30 26.26 12.39
C GLN A 80 -20.28 27.33 11.31
N SER A 81 -21.05 28.39 11.51
CA SER A 81 -20.94 29.62 10.74
C SER A 81 -19.51 30.13 10.90
N ILE A 82 -18.72 30.02 9.83
CA ILE A 82 -17.35 30.51 9.79
C ILE A 82 -17.42 32.04 9.90
N PHE A 83 -17.02 32.59 11.04
CA PHE A 83 -16.95 34.02 11.28
C PHE A 83 -16.02 34.67 10.24
N GLY A 84 -16.55 35.63 9.46
CA GLY A 84 -15.79 36.37 8.46
C GLY A 84 -16.14 36.07 6.99
N LEU A 85 -17.09 35.17 6.71
CA LEU A 85 -17.63 35.03 5.35
C LEU A 85 -18.64 36.16 5.10
N LEU A 86 -18.22 37.21 4.40
CA LEU A 86 -19.13 38.25 3.88
C LEU A 86 -20.06 37.60 2.84
N GLU A 87 -21.33 37.40 3.20
CA GLU A 87 -22.35 37.05 2.22
C GLU A 87 -22.40 38.17 1.18
N LYS A 88 -22.27 37.79 -0.10
CA LYS A 88 -22.30 38.76 -1.19
C LYS A 88 -23.65 39.46 -1.17
N GLU A 89 -23.62 40.77 -0.91
CA GLU A 89 -24.75 41.66 -1.10
C GLU A 89 -25.31 41.46 -2.52
N GLU A 90 -26.54 40.97 -2.62
CA GLU A 90 -27.31 41.02 -3.86
C GLU A 90 -27.54 42.50 -4.22
N GLN A 91 -26.81 42.98 -5.23
CA GLN A 91 -27.08 44.25 -5.88
C GLN A 91 -28.38 44.14 -6.67
N ARG A 92 -29.43 44.74 -6.10
CA ARG A 92 -30.54 45.52 -6.68
C ARG A 92 -31.19 45.07 -8.01
#